data_AF-A0A1S0TZ61-F1
#
_entry.id   AF-A0A1S0TZ61-F1
#
_cell.length_a   1.000
_cell.length_b   1.000
_cell.length_c   1.000
_cell.angle_alpha   90.00
_cell.angle_beta   90.00
_cell.angle_gamma   90.00
#
_symmetry.space_group_name_H-M   'P 1'
#
loop_
_entity.id
_entity.type
_entity.pdbx_description
1 polymer ?
#
loop_
_entity_poly.entity_id
_entity_poly.type
_entity_poly.pdbx_seq_one_letter_code
_entity_poly.pdbx_strand_id
1 'polypeptide(L)'
;MISVVGMTMDPPPQQAQTSTSNIERPLRLLVKDRLFTIESTIIAKLSPIFAGIMVCPDSNSSNTADSDDQPLREIVDESSEDIATFLNCCNDANLIDESNFATVLRLSRKYQVSSLIEACEEFISSKCNLDALKPDQVVTLLIVSNEYHLCKEVMVKLITRIASEAKNDLARLKLSRLLPPQLHGSIVTANLNITQLKEIESMNGHMFKMNRSVTLYRRMACEMCKRITDSAYCGGCKKAFCKNHWTRNRCASNYGQHMIDELRQNLVELEYE
;
A
#
# COMPACT_ATOMS: atom_id res chain seq x y z
N MET A 1 57.77 53.46 49.36
CA MET A 1 57.66 54.55 48.38
C MET A 1 56.51 54.23 47.43
N ILE A 2 55.64 55.22 47.24
CA ILE A 2 54.62 55.40 46.18
C ILE A 2 53.32 54.59 46.30
N SER A 3 52.28 55.35 46.65
CA SER A 3 50.83 55.14 46.55
C SER A 3 50.36 55.38 45.12
N VAL A 4 49.33 54.66 44.64
CA VAL A 4 48.27 55.24 43.79
C VAL A 4 46.94 54.49 44.00
N VAL A 5 45.89 55.28 44.24
CA VAL A 5 44.47 54.96 44.36
C VAL A 5 43.83 54.91 42.96
N GLY A 6 42.86 54.01 42.75
CA GLY A 6 41.95 54.04 41.60
C GLY A 6 40.53 53.62 42.03
N MET A 7 39.58 54.53 41.89
CA MET A 7 38.19 54.41 42.33
C MET A 7 37.25 54.07 41.15
N THR A 8 36.14 53.39 41.50
CA THR A 8 34.81 53.31 40.85
C THR A 8 34.63 52.60 39.50
N MET A 9 33.67 51.67 39.45
CA MET A 9 32.37 51.80 38.74
C MET A 9 31.56 50.48 38.90
N ASP A 10 30.30 50.58 39.30
CA ASP A 10 29.34 49.46 39.44
C ASP A 10 29.07 48.74 38.10
N PRO A 11 28.83 47.41 38.09
CA PRO A 11 28.12 46.73 37.02
C PRO A 11 26.61 46.57 37.30
N PRO A 12 25.78 46.47 36.25
CA PRO A 12 24.34 46.74 36.23
C PRO A 12 23.45 45.62 36.83
N PRO A 13 22.15 45.89 37.07
CA PRO A 13 21.24 44.95 37.70
C PRO A 13 20.99 43.71 36.83
N GLN A 14 20.82 42.59 37.55
CA GLN A 14 20.43 41.26 37.10
C GLN A 14 19.56 41.27 35.83
N GLN A 15 20.15 40.84 34.71
CA GLN A 15 19.35 40.33 33.59
C GLN A 15 18.75 39.00 34.04
N ALA A 16 17.42 38.95 34.03
CA ALA A 16 16.64 37.74 34.13
C ALA A 16 17.18 36.73 33.12
N GLN A 17 17.74 35.62 33.63
CA GLN A 17 17.97 34.44 32.83
C GLN A 17 16.60 33.96 32.37
N THR A 18 16.26 34.21 31.10
CA THR A 18 15.20 33.48 30.41
C THR A 18 15.66 32.03 30.29
N SER A 19 15.32 31.24 31.29
CA SER A 19 15.45 29.80 31.30
C SER A 19 14.60 29.21 30.16
N THR A 20 15.18 29.05 28.98
CA THR A 20 14.62 28.19 27.95
C THR A 20 14.89 26.74 28.33
N SER A 21 14.23 26.25 29.38
CA SER A 21 14.21 24.82 29.70
C SER A 21 13.02 24.20 28.96
N ASN A 22 13.22 23.85 27.69
CA ASN A 22 12.39 22.87 27.00
C ASN A 22 12.61 21.51 27.68
N ILE A 23 11.95 21.29 28.81
CA ILE A 23 11.89 19.99 29.45
C ILE A 23 10.87 19.19 28.63
N GLU A 24 11.36 18.34 27.74
CA GLU A 24 10.58 17.38 26.97
C GLU A 24 9.96 16.36 27.94
N ARG A 25 8.74 16.64 28.42
CA ARG A 25 8.03 15.77 29.35
C ARG A 25 7.37 14.60 28.61
N PRO A 26 7.70 13.34 28.94
CA PRO A 26 7.14 12.19 28.24
C PRO A 26 5.60 12.16 28.36
N LEU A 27 4.94 11.78 27.27
CA LEU A 27 3.49 11.62 27.21
C LEU A 27 3.09 10.27 27.82
N ARG A 28 2.04 10.25 28.64
CA ARG A 28 1.50 9.02 29.21
C ARG A 28 0.14 8.71 28.58
N LEU A 29 0.02 7.55 27.96
CA LEU A 29 -1.24 7.03 27.43
C LEU A 29 -1.72 5.90 28.33
N LEU A 30 -2.90 6.05 28.93
CA LEU A 30 -3.59 4.98 29.64
C LEU A 30 -4.56 4.30 28.65
N VAL A 31 -4.32 3.05 28.30
CA VAL A 31 -5.20 2.28 27.42
C VAL A 31 -5.79 1.15 28.22
N LYS A 32 -7.06 1.30 28.62
CA LYS A 32 -7.72 0.43 29.60
C LYS A 32 -6.93 0.37 30.91
N ASP A 33 -6.25 -0.74 31.16
CA ASP A 33 -5.48 -1.02 32.38
C ASP A 33 -3.95 -0.87 32.19
N ARG A 34 -3.49 -0.54 30.97
CA ARG A 34 -2.06 -0.43 30.66
C ARG A 34 -1.62 1.01 30.40
N LEU A 35 -0.51 1.39 31.03
CA LEU A 35 0.12 2.69 30.88
C LEU A 35 1.30 2.60 29.91
N PHE A 36 1.30 3.44 28.87
CA PHE A 36 2.39 3.60 27.92
C PHE A 36 3.04 4.95 28.15
N THR A 37 4.35 4.96 28.38
CA THR A 37 5.15 6.19 28.50
C THR A 37 5.92 6.37 27.21
N ILE A 38 5.73 7.50 26.54
CA ILE A 38 6.29 7.74 25.21
C ILE A 38 7.07 9.05 25.22
N GLU A 39 8.26 9.04 24.65
CA GLU A 39 9.10 10.23 24.57
C GLU A 39 8.48 11.28 23.65
N SER A 40 8.38 12.50 24.17
CA SER A 40 7.83 13.71 23.54
C SER A 40 8.38 13.98 22.14
N THR A 41 9.67 13.71 21.97
CA THR A 41 10.46 13.92 20.74
C THR A 41 10.03 13.04 19.60
N ILE A 42 9.64 11.80 19.91
CA ILE A 42 9.21 10.78 18.96
C ILE A 42 7.78 11.10 18.52
N ILE A 43 6.92 11.42 19.47
CA ILE A 43 5.51 11.67 19.23
C ILE A 43 5.22 12.96 18.45
N ALA A 44 5.88 14.07 18.79
CA ALA A 44 5.65 15.35 18.12
C ALA A 44 6.06 15.31 16.64
N LYS A 45 6.97 14.39 16.27
CA LYS A 45 7.40 14.16 14.88
C LYS A 45 6.50 13.20 14.12
N LEU A 46 5.79 12.32 14.81
CA LEU A 46 4.99 11.25 14.18
C LEU A 46 3.57 11.69 13.83
N SER A 47 2.97 12.60 14.59
CA SER A 47 1.57 13.01 14.35
C SER A 47 1.29 14.46 14.75
N PRO A 48 0.61 15.23 13.88
CA PRO A 48 0.02 16.52 14.24
C PRO A 48 -1.01 16.41 15.37
N ILE A 49 -1.75 15.29 15.46
CA ILE A 49 -2.73 15.06 16.53
C ILE A 49 -2.00 15.02 17.86
N PHE A 50 -0.94 14.22 17.97
CA PHE A 50 -0.22 14.15 19.22
C PHE A 50 0.55 15.43 19.55
N ALA A 51 1.03 16.18 18.55
CA ALA A 51 1.58 17.51 18.77
C ALA A 51 0.54 18.48 19.37
N GLY A 52 -0.70 18.46 18.88
CA GLY A 52 -1.81 19.24 19.46
C GLY A 52 -2.16 18.82 20.89
N ILE A 53 -2.00 17.53 21.20
CA ILE A 53 -2.20 16.98 22.56
C ILE A 53 -1.11 17.45 23.53
N MET A 54 0.14 17.62 23.08
CA MET A 54 1.23 18.12 23.93
C MET A 54 1.17 19.63 24.18
N VAL A 55 0.50 20.40 23.30
CA VAL A 55 0.44 21.88 23.37
C VAL A 55 -0.78 22.38 24.16
N CYS A 56 -1.83 21.57 24.32
CA CYS A 56 -3.01 21.93 25.11
C CYS A 56 -2.97 21.23 26.49
N PRO A 57 -2.50 21.91 27.56
CA PRO A 57 -2.84 21.46 28.90
C PRO A 57 -4.35 21.66 29.04
N ASP A 58 -5.08 20.61 29.41
CA ASP A 58 -6.51 20.70 29.67
C ASP A 58 -6.77 21.87 30.62
N SER A 59 -7.51 22.87 30.15
CA SER A 59 -7.87 24.06 30.92
C SER A 59 -8.90 23.76 32.03
N ASN A 60 -8.99 22.51 32.45
CA ASN A 60 -9.99 22.00 33.39
C ASN A 60 -9.39 21.28 34.62
N SER A 61 -8.07 21.20 34.81
CA SER A 61 -7.52 20.77 36.12
C SER A 61 -7.44 21.96 37.08
N SER A 62 -8.59 22.27 37.69
CA SER A 62 -8.61 23.14 38.86
C SER A 62 -7.84 22.49 40.01
N ASN A 63 -6.80 23.18 40.46
CA ASN A 63 -6.23 23.14 41.81
C ASN A 63 -5.76 21.78 42.33
N THR A 64 -4.49 21.46 42.12
CA THR A 64 -3.57 21.10 43.22
C THR A 64 -2.14 21.19 42.73
N ALA A 65 -1.41 22.20 43.23
CA ALA A 65 0.04 22.22 43.18
C ALA A 65 0.56 21.15 44.14
N ASP A 66 0.95 19.98 43.63
CA ASP A 66 2.08 19.18 44.11
C ASP A 66 2.19 17.86 43.32
N SER A 67 3.41 17.59 42.83
CA SER A 67 3.87 16.38 42.14
C SER A 67 3.37 16.10 40.71
N ASP A 68 4.33 16.03 39.77
CA ASP A 68 4.35 15.07 38.66
C ASP A 68 3.15 15.03 37.69
N ASP A 69 2.54 16.19 37.44
CA ASP A 69 1.41 16.38 36.52
C ASP A 69 1.86 16.25 35.05
N GLN A 70 2.17 15.00 34.66
CA GLN A 70 2.45 14.60 33.30
C GLN A 70 1.13 14.42 32.55
N PRO A 71 1.01 14.86 31.28
CA PRO A 71 -0.22 14.71 30.52
C PRO A 71 -0.56 13.22 30.39
N LEU A 72 -1.59 12.79 31.12
CA LEU A 72 -2.15 11.44 31.09
C LEU A 72 -3.42 11.46 30.26
N ARG A 73 -3.45 10.71 29.15
CA ARG A 73 -4.64 10.62 28.30
C ARG A 73 -5.15 9.19 28.24
N GLU A 74 -6.45 9.03 28.47
CA GLU A 74 -7.11 7.73 28.42
C GLU A 74 -7.63 7.42 27.01
N ILE A 75 -7.33 6.22 26.52
CA ILE A 75 -7.87 5.65 25.28
C ILE A 75 -8.77 4.48 25.68
N VAL A 76 -10.07 4.64 25.45
CA VAL A 76 -11.10 3.69 25.88
C VAL A 76 -11.59 2.76 24.77
N ASP A 77 -11.37 3.15 23.51
CA ASP A 77 -11.92 2.48 22.32
C ASP A 77 -10.94 1.52 21.63
N GLU A 78 -9.70 1.41 22.13
CA GLU A 78 -8.67 0.54 21.57
C GLU A 78 -8.23 -0.55 22.56
N SER A 79 -7.73 -1.67 22.03
CA SER A 79 -7.04 -2.65 22.86
C SER A 79 -5.62 -2.20 23.17
N SER A 80 -5.12 -2.56 24.35
CA SER A 80 -3.74 -2.25 24.72
C SER A 80 -2.73 -2.99 23.84
N GLU A 81 -3.10 -4.14 23.27
CA GLU A 81 -2.26 -4.90 22.33
C GLU A 81 -2.15 -4.20 20.97
N ASP A 82 -3.25 -3.64 20.46
CA ASP A 82 -3.25 -2.88 19.22
C ASP A 82 -2.39 -1.62 19.33
N ILE A 83 -2.54 -0.87 20.44
CA ILE A 83 -1.72 0.31 20.71
C ILE A 83 -0.25 -0.06 20.87
N ALA A 84 0.07 -1.15 21.59
CA ALA A 84 1.45 -1.61 21.71
C ALA A 84 2.07 -1.94 20.35
N THR A 85 1.32 -2.64 19.49
CA THR A 85 1.75 -3.02 18.14
C THR A 85 1.99 -1.79 17.27
N PHE A 86 1.07 -0.83 17.31
CA PHE A 86 1.19 0.45 16.62
C PHE A 86 2.41 1.25 17.08
N LEU A 87 2.62 1.38 18.40
CA LEU A 87 3.77 2.11 18.95
C LEU A 87 5.11 1.43 18.61
N ASN A 88 5.14 0.10 18.59
CA ASN A 88 6.32 -0.64 18.14
C ASN A 88 6.62 -0.36 16.67
N CYS A 89 5.60 -0.34 15.81
CA CYS A 89 5.76 0.00 14.39
C CYS A 89 6.16 1.47 14.19
N CYS A 90 5.66 2.39 15.01
CA CYS A 90 6.10 3.79 15.01
C CYS A 90 7.62 3.92 15.24
N ASN A 91 8.20 3.03 16.07
CA ASN A 91 9.64 3.00 16.34
C ASN A 91 10.41 2.28 15.24
N ASP A 92 9.89 1.15 14.73
CA ASP A 92 10.47 0.40 13.62
C ASP A 92 9.40 -0.11 12.65
N ALA A 93 9.30 0.57 11.51
CA ALA A 93 8.33 0.24 10.46
C ALA A 93 8.58 -1.13 9.79
N ASN A 94 9.74 -1.76 10.01
CA ASN A 94 10.00 -3.11 9.48
C ASN A 94 9.27 -4.21 10.23
N LEU A 95 8.65 -3.88 11.37
CA LEU A 95 7.79 -4.79 12.12
C LEU A 95 6.40 -4.97 11.49
N ILE A 96 6.07 -4.20 10.45
CA ILE A 96 4.80 -4.37 9.72
C ILE A 96 4.81 -5.71 8.99
N ASP A 97 3.78 -6.51 9.24
CA ASP A 97 3.54 -7.81 8.63
C ASP A 97 2.05 -8.02 8.30
N GLU A 98 1.73 -9.17 7.72
CA GLU A 98 0.35 -9.52 7.34
C GLU A 98 -0.64 -9.55 8.51
N SER A 99 -0.16 -9.89 9.70
CA SER A 99 -1.00 -10.09 10.89
C SER A 99 -1.36 -8.75 11.55
N ASN A 100 -0.46 -7.78 11.47
CA ASN A 100 -0.64 -6.47 12.10
C ASN A 100 -1.01 -5.34 11.13
N PHE A 101 -0.87 -5.55 9.81
CA PHE A 101 -1.11 -4.55 8.77
C PHE A 101 -2.42 -3.77 8.98
N ALA A 102 -3.53 -4.48 9.24
CA ALA A 102 -4.83 -3.84 9.40
C ALA A 102 -4.92 -2.94 10.64
N THR A 103 -4.38 -3.40 11.76
CA THR A 103 -4.30 -2.62 12.99
C THR A 103 -3.41 -1.40 12.80
N VAL A 104 -2.21 -1.58 12.23
CA VAL A 104 -1.25 -0.50 12.02
C VAL A 104 -1.84 0.56 11.08
N LEU A 105 -2.42 0.18 9.94
CA LEU A 105 -2.98 1.15 9.00
C LEU A 105 -4.16 1.92 9.61
N ARG A 106 -5.09 1.23 10.27
CA ARG A 106 -6.24 1.85 10.94
C ARG A 106 -5.82 2.88 11.96
N LEU A 107 -4.88 2.52 12.85
CA LEU A 107 -4.40 3.41 13.89
C LEU A 107 -3.54 4.55 13.30
N SER A 108 -2.78 4.29 12.24
CA SER A 108 -2.01 5.33 11.55
C SER A 108 -2.92 6.37 10.90
N ARG A 109 -4.07 5.96 10.33
CA ARG A 109 -5.09 6.90 9.83
C ARG A 109 -5.78 7.64 10.96
N LYS A 110 -6.23 6.94 12.01
CA LYS A 110 -6.89 7.53 13.19
C LYS A 110 -6.01 8.61 13.85
N TYR A 111 -4.73 8.31 14.01
CA TYR A 111 -3.76 9.22 14.63
C TYR A 111 -2.94 10.02 13.60
N GLN A 112 -3.31 10.02 12.32
CA GLN A 112 -2.64 10.81 11.26
C GLN A 112 -1.11 10.69 11.24
N VAL A 113 -0.60 9.46 11.34
CA VAL A 113 0.83 9.13 11.22
C VAL A 113 1.17 8.80 9.78
N SER A 114 1.44 9.82 8.96
CA SER A 114 1.69 9.67 7.52
C SER A 114 2.85 8.72 7.20
N SER A 115 3.93 8.77 7.99
CA SER A 115 5.09 7.89 7.79
C SER A 115 4.75 6.41 7.89
N LEU A 116 3.80 6.04 8.75
CA LEU A 116 3.34 4.66 8.86
C LEU A 116 2.34 4.27 7.77
N ILE A 117 1.54 5.22 7.27
CA ILE A 117 0.69 4.98 6.11
C ILE A 117 1.58 4.67 4.90
N GLU A 118 2.61 5.49 4.66
CA GLU A 118 3.61 5.26 3.61
C GLU A 118 4.34 3.91 3.81
N ALA A 119 4.68 3.56 5.05
CA ALA A 119 5.29 2.26 5.34
C ALA A 119 4.34 1.07 5.08
N CYS A 120 3.03 1.22 5.31
CA CYS A 120 2.04 0.21 4.94
C CYS A 120 1.96 0.06 3.40
N GLU A 121 2.01 1.17 2.67
CA GLU A 121 2.04 1.13 1.20
C GLU A 121 3.33 0.48 0.68
N GLU A 122 4.48 0.81 1.28
CA GLU A 122 5.76 0.18 0.99
C GLU A 122 5.74 -1.32 1.30
N PHE A 123 5.12 -1.72 2.41
CA PHE A 123 4.99 -3.13 2.77
C PHE A 123 4.32 -3.93 1.65
N ILE A 124 3.19 -3.47 1.11
CA ILE A 124 2.55 -4.14 -0.04
C ILE A 124 3.38 -4.02 -1.31
N SER A 125 4.03 -2.87 -1.53
CA SER A 125 4.73 -2.55 -2.77
C SER A 125 6.07 -3.26 -2.94
N SER A 126 6.81 -3.54 -1.87
CA SER A 126 8.18 -4.06 -1.97
C SER A 126 8.52 -5.17 -0.98
N LYS A 127 7.94 -5.20 0.22
CA LYS A 127 8.37 -6.14 1.29
C LYS A 127 7.54 -7.43 1.35
N CYS A 128 6.24 -7.33 1.11
CA CYS A 128 5.31 -8.45 1.18
C CYS A 128 5.41 -9.33 -0.07
N ASN A 129 5.68 -10.62 0.13
CA ASN A 129 5.62 -11.61 -0.94
C ASN A 129 4.17 -12.04 -1.19
N LEU A 130 3.44 -11.25 -1.97
CA LEU A 130 2.04 -11.51 -2.30
C LEU A 130 1.81 -12.86 -3.00
N ASP A 131 2.80 -13.42 -3.68
CA ASP A 131 2.69 -14.72 -4.35
C ASP A 131 2.71 -15.90 -3.35
N ALA A 132 3.35 -15.72 -2.20
CA ALA A 132 3.36 -16.72 -1.12
C ALA A 132 2.04 -16.75 -0.33
N LEU A 133 1.19 -15.73 -0.49
CA LEU A 133 -0.05 -15.60 0.26
C LEU A 133 -1.20 -16.42 -0.32
N LYS A 134 -2.09 -16.87 0.57
CA LYS A 134 -3.38 -17.41 0.16
C LYS A 134 -4.25 -16.28 -0.43
N PRO A 135 -5.07 -16.57 -1.45
CA PRO A 135 -5.90 -15.55 -2.07
C PRO A 135 -6.84 -14.84 -1.08
N ASP A 136 -7.38 -15.56 -0.10
CA ASP A 136 -8.22 -14.97 0.96
C ASP A 136 -7.46 -13.91 1.80
N GLN A 137 -6.16 -14.12 2.05
CA GLN A 137 -5.34 -13.14 2.77
C GLN A 137 -5.11 -11.89 1.93
N VAL A 138 -4.84 -12.04 0.63
CA VAL A 138 -4.69 -10.92 -0.30
C VAL A 138 -6.00 -10.12 -0.42
N VAL A 139 -7.15 -10.80 -0.40
CA VAL A 139 -8.47 -10.15 -0.36
C VAL A 139 -8.64 -9.33 0.92
N THR A 140 -8.25 -9.86 2.08
CA THR A 140 -8.28 -9.09 3.34
C THR A 140 -7.40 -7.84 3.26
N LEU A 141 -6.18 -7.95 2.72
CA LEU A 141 -5.31 -6.78 2.49
C LEU A 141 -5.96 -5.76 1.56
N LEU A 142 -6.64 -6.20 0.49
CA LEU A 142 -7.35 -5.32 -0.44
C LEU A 142 -8.53 -4.59 0.23
N ILE A 143 -9.33 -5.29 1.04
CA ILE A 143 -10.46 -4.70 1.77
C ILE A 143 -9.96 -3.56 2.66
N VAL A 144 -8.93 -3.84 3.46
CA VAL A 144 -8.36 -2.87 4.39
C VAL A 144 -7.70 -1.71 3.64
N SER A 145 -6.96 -1.99 2.56
CA SER A 145 -6.33 -0.95 1.73
C SER A 145 -7.38 -0.03 1.09
N ASN A 146 -8.54 -0.57 0.69
CA ASN A 146 -9.66 0.20 0.17
C ASN A 146 -10.34 1.04 1.26
N GLU A 147 -10.61 0.46 2.43
CA GLU A 147 -11.26 1.14 3.56
C GLU A 147 -10.48 2.38 4.01
N TYR A 148 -9.16 2.30 3.97
CA TYR A 148 -8.25 3.38 4.38
C TYR A 148 -7.62 4.14 3.21
N HIS A 149 -8.16 3.99 2.00
CA HIS A 149 -7.78 4.74 0.80
C HIS A 149 -6.26 4.79 0.56
N LEU A 150 -5.60 3.63 0.52
CA LEU A 150 -4.20 3.57 0.09
C LEU A 150 -4.05 3.93 -1.39
N CYS A 151 -2.84 4.31 -1.80
CA CYS A 151 -2.54 4.74 -3.16
C CYS A 151 -2.95 3.72 -4.24
N LYS A 152 -3.22 4.24 -5.44
CA LYS A 152 -3.71 3.45 -6.59
C LYS A 152 -2.76 2.31 -6.94
N GLU A 153 -1.46 2.52 -6.82
CA GLU A 153 -0.42 1.54 -7.14
C GLU A 153 -0.55 0.29 -6.26
N VAL A 154 -0.78 0.47 -4.96
CA VAL A 154 -1.00 -0.63 -3.99
C VAL A 154 -2.27 -1.40 -4.36
N MET A 155 -3.35 -0.68 -4.65
CA MET A 155 -4.63 -1.27 -5.05
C MET A 155 -4.49 -2.11 -6.33
N VAL A 156 -3.84 -1.56 -7.36
CA VAL A 156 -3.57 -2.25 -8.64
C VAL A 156 -2.73 -3.51 -8.41
N LYS A 157 -1.73 -3.46 -7.53
CA LYS A 157 -0.88 -4.61 -7.22
C LYS A 157 -1.66 -5.76 -6.57
N LEU A 158 -2.50 -5.45 -5.58
CA LEU A 158 -3.37 -6.42 -4.92
C LEU A 158 -4.41 -7.00 -5.88
N ILE A 159 -5.09 -6.16 -6.68
CA ILE A 159 -6.05 -6.59 -7.69
C ILE A 159 -5.38 -7.51 -8.71
N THR A 160 -4.20 -7.15 -9.22
CA THR A 160 -3.45 -7.96 -10.19
C THR A 160 -3.14 -9.34 -9.62
N ARG A 161 -2.71 -9.40 -8.35
CA ARG A 161 -2.43 -10.68 -7.68
C ARG A 161 -3.68 -11.54 -7.53
N ILE A 162 -4.81 -10.97 -7.12
CA ILE A 162 -6.07 -11.73 -6.98
C ILE A 162 -6.56 -12.20 -8.36
N ALA A 163 -6.47 -11.32 -9.36
CA ALA A 163 -6.89 -11.59 -10.72
C ALA A 163 -6.04 -12.63 -11.45
N SER A 164 -4.84 -12.96 -10.95
CA SER A 164 -3.99 -14.00 -11.55
C SER A 164 -4.48 -15.42 -11.24
N GLU A 165 -5.39 -15.58 -10.28
CA GLU A 165 -5.99 -16.84 -9.88
C GLU A 165 -6.82 -17.49 -11.01
N ALA A 166 -6.93 -18.82 -10.97
CA ALA A 166 -7.79 -19.54 -11.89
C ALA A 166 -9.27 -19.15 -11.67
N LYS A 167 -10.06 -19.15 -12.74
CA LYS A 167 -11.49 -18.76 -12.69
C LYS A 167 -12.30 -19.48 -11.60
N ASN A 168 -12.01 -20.77 -11.38
CA ASN A 168 -12.71 -21.56 -10.36
C ASN A 168 -12.33 -21.13 -8.94
N ASP A 169 -11.05 -20.81 -8.70
CA ASP A 169 -10.57 -20.35 -7.41
C ASP A 169 -11.06 -18.94 -7.10
N LEU A 170 -11.05 -18.05 -8.11
CA LEU A 170 -11.61 -16.71 -8.00
C LEU A 170 -13.10 -16.73 -7.61
N ALA A 171 -13.89 -17.64 -8.20
CA ALA A 171 -15.30 -17.82 -7.87
C ALA A 171 -15.52 -18.28 -6.42
N ARG A 172 -14.58 -19.03 -5.83
CA ARG A 172 -14.66 -19.51 -4.45
C ARG A 172 -14.44 -18.41 -3.41
N LEU A 173 -13.74 -17.34 -3.76
CA LEU A 173 -13.50 -16.18 -2.88
C LEU A 173 -14.75 -15.35 -2.60
N LYS A 174 -15.85 -15.57 -3.34
CA LYS A 174 -17.13 -14.85 -3.15
C LYS A 174 -16.98 -13.32 -3.11
N LEU A 175 -16.09 -12.80 -3.97
CA LEU A 175 -15.69 -11.40 -4.01
C LEU A 175 -16.86 -10.41 -4.07
N SER A 176 -17.94 -10.76 -4.78
CA SER A 176 -19.15 -9.93 -4.88
C SER A 176 -19.87 -9.66 -3.56
N ARG A 177 -19.58 -10.42 -2.50
CA ARG A 177 -20.11 -10.20 -1.15
C ARG A 177 -19.17 -9.41 -0.25
N LEU A 178 -17.88 -9.41 -0.57
CA LEU A 178 -16.82 -8.87 0.27
C LEU A 178 -16.35 -7.48 -0.19
N LEU A 179 -16.46 -7.21 -1.49
CA LEU A 179 -15.93 -6.01 -2.12
C LEU A 179 -17.03 -5.14 -2.72
N PRO A 180 -16.81 -3.81 -2.79
CA PRO A 180 -17.63 -2.92 -3.58
C PRO A 180 -17.74 -3.39 -5.06
N PRO A 181 -18.86 -3.10 -5.75
CA PRO A 181 -19.06 -3.50 -7.13
C PRO A 181 -17.95 -3.02 -8.08
N GLN A 182 -17.38 -1.82 -7.84
CA GLN A 182 -16.27 -1.32 -8.66
C GLN A 182 -15.05 -2.23 -8.56
N LEU A 183 -14.57 -2.53 -7.35
CA LEU A 183 -13.40 -3.41 -7.14
C LEU A 183 -13.64 -4.83 -7.64
N HIS A 184 -14.83 -5.38 -7.41
CA HIS A 184 -15.20 -6.68 -7.96
C HIS A 184 -15.13 -6.67 -9.50
N GLY A 185 -15.66 -5.63 -10.14
CA GLY A 185 -15.57 -5.44 -11.59
C GLY A 185 -14.13 -5.38 -12.08
N SER A 186 -13.28 -4.57 -11.44
CA SER A 186 -11.86 -4.43 -11.78
C SER A 186 -11.10 -5.76 -11.70
N ILE A 187 -11.35 -6.57 -10.66
CA ILE A 187 -10.71 -7.90 -10.52
C ILE A 187 -11.16 -8.84 -11.65
N VAL A 188 -12.45 -8.87 -11.97
CA VAL A 188 -12.98 -9.74 -13.04
C VAL A 188 -12.42 -9.33 -14.40
N THR A 189 -12.41 -8.04 -14.71
CA THR A 189 -11.82 -7.51 -15.95
C THR A 189 -10.33 -7.81 -16.03
N ALA A 190 -9.58 -7.59 -14.94
CA ALA A 190 -8.16 -7.92 -14.88
C ALA A 190 -7.90 -9.43 -15.09
N ASN A 191 -8.74 -10.31 -14.55
CA ASN A 191 -8.62 -11.76 -14.77
C ASN A 191 -8.82 -12.14 -16.24
N LEU A 192 -9.77 -11.50 -16.93
CA LEU A 192 -9.99 -11.67 -18.36
C LEU A 192 -8.79 -11.15 -19.16
N ASN A 193 -8.26 -9.97 -18.82
CA ASN A 193 -7.09 -9.38 -19.46
C ASN A 193 -5.85 -10.26 -19.28
N ILE A 194 -5.59 -10.79 -18.07
CA ILE A 194 -4.49 -11.73 -17.81
C ILE A 194 -4.65 -13.01 -18.63
N THR A 195 -5.87 -13.53 -18.73
CA THR A 195 -6.15 -14.75 -19.53
C THR A 195 -5.89 -14.49 -21.02
N GLN A 196 -6.34 -13.36 -21.54
CA GLN A 196 -6.09 -12.95 -22.91
C GLN A 196 -4.60 -12.72 -23.17
N LEU A 197 -3.90 -12.07 -22.24
CA LEU A 197 -2.46 -11.82 -22.32
C LEU A 197 -1.68 -13.13 -22.46
N LYS A 198 -1.94 -14.12 -21.58
CA LYS A 198 -1.31 -15.45 -21.63
C LYS A 198 -1.56 -16.16 -22.97
N GLU A 199 -2.76 -16.04 -23.53
CA GLU A 199 -3.09 -16.63 -24.83
C GLU A 199 -2.31 -15.93 -25.96
N ILE A 200 -2.22 -14.58 -25.97
CA ILE A 200 -1.44 -13.83 -26.99
C ILE A 200 0.05 -14.14 -26.87
N GLU A 201 0.60 -14.20 -25.67
CA GLU A 201 2.00 -14.55 -25.41
C GLU A 201 2.35 -15.92 -26.00
N SER A 202 1.40 -16.86 -25.99
CA SER A 202 1.58 -18.19 -26.58
C SER A 202 1.68 -18.18 -28.12
N MET A 203 1.28 -17.10 -28.80
CA MET A 203 1.15 -17.03 -30.27
C MET A 203 2.46 -16.75 -31.02
N ASN A 204 3.61 -16.78 -30.36
CA ASN A 204 4.92 -16.60 -31.00
C ASN A 204 5.02 -15.26 -31.80
N GLY A 205 4.43 -14.19 -31.25
CA GLY A 205 4.36 -12.86 -31.85
C GLY A 205 3.25 -12.66 -32.88
N HIS A 206 2.50 -13.71 -33.23
CA HIS A 206 1.30 -13.58 -34.06
C HIS A 206 0.14 -13.02 -33.25
N MET A 207 -0.83 -12.42 -33.93
CA MET A 207 -2.09 -11.99 -33.31
C MET A 207 -3.24 -12.65 -34.06
N PHE A 208 -3.66 -13.82 -33.59
CA PHE A 208 -4.75 -14.55 -34.21
C PHE A 208 -6.10 -14.03 -33.73
N LYS A 209 -7.11 -14.12 -34.61
CA LYS A 209 -8.49 -13.86 -34.19
C LYS A 209 -8.88 -14.89 -33.13
N MET A 210 -9.43 -14.43 -32.01
CA MET A 210 -9.88 -15.29 -30.92
C MET A 210 -11.40 -15.39 -30.87
N ASN A 211 -11.90 -16.47 -30.30
CA ASN A 211 -13.29 -16.62 -29.86
C ASN A 211 -13.28 -17.19 -28.44
N ARG A 212 -13.91 -16.48 -27.48
CA ARG A 212 -13.89 -16.84 -26.04
C ARG A 212 -12.47 -17.14 -25.51
N SER A 213 -11.51 -16.28 -25.84
CA SER A 213 -10.10 -16.39 -25.43
C SER A 213 -9.37 -17.64 -25.97
N VAL A 214 -9.84 -18.22 -27.06
CA VAL A 214 -9.16 -19.32 -27.76
C VAL A 214 -8.93 -18.93 -29.21
N THR A 215 -7.73 -19.22 -29.73
CA THR A 215 -7.39 -19.04 -31.15
C THR A 215 -8.43 -19.69 -32.08
N LEU A 216 -9.00 -18.90 -32.99
CA LEU A 216 -10.00 -19.37 -33.96
C LEU A 216 -9.33 -19.97 -35.20
N TYR A 217 -9.53 -21.27 -35.39
CA TYR A 217 -9.10 -21.97 -36.60
C TYR A 217 -10.23 -22.03 -37.63
N ARG A 218 -9.87 -21.91 -38.91
CA ARG A 218 -10.78 -22.06 -40.05
C ARG A 218 -10.09 -22.91 -41.11
N ARG A 219 -10.88 -23.62 -41.89
CA ARG A 219 -10.36 -24.42 -43.01
C ARG A 219 -9.92 -23.49 -44.15
N MET A 220 -8.61 -23.33 -44.31
CA MET A 220 -8.00 -22.49 -45.35
C MET A 220 -6.58 -22.93 -45.67
N ALA A 221 -6.00 -22.44 -46.76
CA ALA A 221 -4.64 -22.76 -47.15
C ALA A 221 -3.64 -22.15 -46.15
N CYS A 222 -2.76 -22.98 -45.59
CA CYS A 222 -1.65 -22.49 -44.79
C CYS A 222 -0.57 -21.88 -45.69
N GLU A 223 -0.08 -20.69 -45.34
CA GLU A 223 0.86 -19.94 -46.15
C GLU A 223 2.21 -20.64 -46.35
N MET A 224 2.62 -21.48 -45.40
CA MET A 224 3.92 -22.17 -45.44
C MET A 224 3.87 -23.52 -46.15
N CYS A 225 2.94 -24.41 -45.79
CA CYS A 225 2.85 -25.72 -46.44
C CYS A 225 1.93 -25.77 -47.67
N LYS A 226 1.20 -24.68 -47.94
CA LYS A 226 0.25 -24.55 -49.06
C LYS A 226 -0.89 -25.59 -49.06
N ARG A 227 -1.05 -26.37 -47.99
CA ARG A 227 -2.15 -27.33 -47.80
C ARG A 227 -3.37 -26.66 -47.20
N ILE A 228 -4.56 -27.04 -47.65
CA ILE A 228 -5.82 -26.68 -47.01
C ILE A 228 -5.95 -27.47 -45.72
N THR A 229 -5.97 -26.77 -44.59
CA THR A 229 -6.02 -27.36 -43.25
C THR A 229 -6.64 -26.36 -42.28
N ASP A 230 -6.81 -26.75 -41.02
CA ASP A 230 -7.23 -25.82 -39.97
C ASP A 230 -6.10 -24.83 -39.70
N SER A 231 -6.33 -23.59 -40.11
CA SER A 231 -5.37 -22.50 -40.03
C SER A 231 -5.97 -21.30 -39.32
N ALA A 232 -5.14 -20.55 -38.61
CA ALA A 232 -5.49 -19.30 -37.96
C ALA A 232 -4.93 -18.13 -38.77
N TYR A 233 -5.73 -17.08 -38.94
CA TYR A 233 -5.33 -15.87 -39.66
C TYR A 233 -4.70 -14.85 -38.70
N CYS A 234 -3.47 -14.45 -38.97
CA CYS A 234 -2.74 -13.46 -38.18
C CYS A 234 -3.10 -12.04 -38.64
N GLY A 235 -3.64 -11.23 -37.74
CA GLY A 235 -3.96 -9.82 -37.98
C GLY A 235 -2.75 -8.93 -38.20
N GLY A 236 -1.56 -9.33 -37.74
CA GLY A 236 -0.30 -8.60 -37.91
C GLY A 236 0.31 -8.82 -39.30
N CYS A 237 0.83 -10.02 -39.57
CA CYS A 237 1.47 -10.32 -40.86
C CYS A 237 0.50 -10.66 -42.01
N LYS A 238 -0.83 -10.61 -41.75
CA LYS A 238 -1.90 -10.83 -42.73
C LYS A 238 -1.87 -12.19 -43.45
N LYS A 239 -1.28 -13.20 -42.79
CA LYS A 239 -1.10 -14.57 -43.33
C LYS A 239 -1.83 -15.60 -42.47
N ALA A 240 -2.20 -16.73 -43.09
CA ALA A 240 -2.83 -17.86 -42.41
C ALA A 240 -1.84 -19.00 -42.15
N PHE A 241 -1.84 -19.55 -40.94
CA PHE A 241 -0.91 -20.63 -40.55
C PHE A 241 -1.64 -21.76 -39.84
N CYS A 242 -1.29 -22.99 -40.18
CA CYS A 242 -1.67 -24.14 -39.34
C CYS A 242 -0.86 -24.14 -38.05
N LYS A 243 -1.34 -24.87 -37.03
CA LYS A 243 -0.73 -24.92 -35.70
C LYS A 243 0.78 -25.19 -35.72
N ASN A 244 1.20 -26.18 -36.50
CA ASN A 244 2.61 -26.56 -36.60
C ASN A 244 3.52 -25.45 -37.17
N HIS A 245 3.00 -24.61 -38.08
CA HIS A 245 3.83 -23.57 -38.70
C HIS A 245 3.94 -22.33 -37.82
N TRP A 246 2.85 -21.82 -37.24
CA TRP A 246 2.98 -20.62 -36.41
C TRP A 246 3.72 -20.88 -35.09
N THR A 247 3.61 -22.08 -34.52
CA THR A 247 4.37 -22.45 -33.31
C THR A 247 5.88 -22.49 -33.56
N ARG A 248 6.31 -22.88 -34.76
CA ARG A 248 7.72 -22.98 -35.13
C ARG A 248 8.29 -21.69 -35.74
N ASN A 249 7.44 -20.79 -36.21
CA ASN A 249 7.85 -19.61 -36.96
C ASN A 249 7.27 -18.34 -36.33
N ARG A 250 8.17 -17.46 -35.87
CA ARG A 250 7.79 -16.16 -35.31
C ARG A 250 7.08 -15.30 -36.34
N CYS A 251 6.20 -14.43 -35.87
CA CYS A 251 5.58 -13.43 -36.71
C CYS A 251 6.64 -12.45 -37.22
N ALA A 252 6.53 -12.06 -38.48
CA ALA A 252 7.38 -11.01 -39.07
C ALA A 252 6.94 -9.59 -38.68
N SER A 253 5.79 -9.45 -38.01
CA SER A 253 5.23 -8.16 -37.58
C SER A 253 5.32 -8.04 -36.06
N ASN A 254 5.62 -6.82 -35.58
CA ASN A 254 5.63 -6.48 -34.15
C ASN A 254 4.23 -6.25 -33.57
N TYR A 255 3.17 -6.42 -34.36
CA TYR A 255 1.79 -6.12 -33.94
C TYR A 255 1.37 -6.92 -32.70
N GLY A 256 1.71 -8.21 -32.61
CA GLY A 256 1.40 -9.01 -31.42
C GLY A 256 2.11 -8.50 -30.17
N GLN A 257 3.37 -8.05 -30.30
CA GLN A 257 4.13 -7.49 -29.18
C GLN A 257 3.54 -6.17 -28.70
N HIS A 258 3.17 -5.28 -29.63
CA HIS A 258 2.50 -4.02 -29.27
C HIS A 258 1.22 -4.27 -28.47
N MET A 259 0.40 -5.24 -28.89
CA MET A 259 -0.82 -5.60 -28.16
C MET A 259 -0.54 -6.17 -26.77
N ILE A 260 0.53 -6.95 -26.61
CA ILE A 260 0.98 -7.45 -25.30
C ILE A 260 1.36 -6.27 -24.39
N ASP A 261 2.13 -5.32 -24.90
CA ASP A 261 2.62 -4.19 -24.12
C ASP A 261 1.45 -3.26 -23.71
N GLU A 262 0.51 -3.00 -24.62
CA GLU A 262 -0.71 -2.22 -24.37
C GLU A 262 -1.61 -2.88 -23.32
N LEU A 263 -1.82 -4.20 -23.41
CA LEU A 263 -2.61 -4.94 -22.42
C LEU A 263 -1.93 -4.99 -21.05
N ARG A 264 -0.60 -5.04 -20.99
CA ARG A 264 0.14 -4.99 -19.71
C ARG A 264 0.02 -3.63 -19.03
N GLN A 265 0.04 -2.54 -19.81
CA GLN A 265 -0.14 -1.19 -19.27
C GLN A 265 -1.56 -0.96 -18.73
N ASN A 266 -2.56 -1.58 -19.37
CA ASN A 266 -3.97 -1.43 -19.02
C ASN A 266 -4.55 -2.69 -18.36
N LEU A 267 -3.72 -3.45 -17.64
CA LEU A 267 -4.13 -4.74 -17.09
C LEU A 267 -5.30 -4.59 -16.11
N VAL A 268 -5.24 -3.56 -15.28
CA VAL A 268 -6.24 -3.23 -14.28
C VAL A 268 -6.83 -1.85 -14.59
N GLU A 269 -8.11 -1.84 -14.96
CA GLU A 269 -8.90 -0.62 -15.05
C GLU A 269 -9.51 -0.33 -13.67
N LEU A 270 -9.04 0.73 -13.04
CA LEU A 270 -9.48 1.15 -11.71
C LEU A 270 -9.74 2.65 -11.71
N GLU A 271 -11.00 3.02 -11.57
CA GLU A 271 -11.45 4.35 -11.18
C GLU A 271 -11.28 4.46 -9.67
N TYR A 272 -10.23 5.16 -9.23
CA TYR A 272 -9.86 5.34 -7.84
C TYR A 272 -9.56 6.82 -7.64
N GLU A 273 -10.32 7.47 -6.76
CA GLU A 273 -10.14 8.87 -6.36
C GLU A 273 -9.24 8.97 -5.13
#